data_AF-A0A1G0JRI8-F1
#
_entry.id   AF-A0A1G0JRI8-F1
#
_cell.length_a   1.000
_cell.length_b   1.000
_cell.length_c   1.000
_cell.angle_alpha   90.00
_cell.angle_beta   90.00
_cell.angle_gamma   90.00
#
_symmetry.space_group_name_H-M   'P 1'
#
loop_
_entity.id
_entity.type
_entity.pdbx_description
1 polymer ?
#
loop_
_entity_poly.entity_id
_entity_poly.type
_entity_poly.pdbx_seq_one_letter_code
_entity_poly.pdbx_strand_id
1 'polypeptide(L)'
;MAVGVLLLLPGLLQAAEVALEVLNPRGEIPPPPFHAPSERVSALDGKTVGIYWIGKAGGDNFWDGVEQLLNERYPNTKTVRYQGPFDLGDERATQIVKEVDTVLYGVGD
;
A
#
# COMPACT_ATOMS: atom_id res chain seq x y z
N MET A 1 -2.94 65.50 52.21
CA MET A 1 -1.70 64.69 52.14
C MET A 1 -2.13 63.27 51.77
N ALA A 2 -1.83 62.83 50.54
CA ALA A 2 -2.33 61.57 50.00
C ALA A 2 -1.36 60.40 50.27
N VAL A 3 -1.97 59.27 50.57
CA VAL A 3 -1.42 57.97 50.99
C VAL A 3 -0.78 57.22 49.81
N GLY A 4 0.16 56.31 50.08
CA GLY A 4 0.63 55.34 49.09
C GLY A 4 1.26 54.11 49.72
N VAL A 5 0.42 53.20 50.24
CA VAL A 5 0.79 51.82 50.60
C VAL A 5 1.14 51.08 49.31
N LEU A 6 2.38 50.59 49.19
CA LEU A 6 2.79 49.76 48.07
C LEU A 6 2.34 48.31 48.32
N LEU A 7 1.21 47.95 47.72
CA LEU A 7 0.70 46.59 47.64
C LEU A 7 1.64 45.73 46.78
N LEU A 8 2.02 44.57 47.31
CA LEU A 8 2.68 43.49 46.58
C LEU A 8 1.81 43.06 45.38
N LEU A 9 2.28 43.31 44.16
CA LEU A 9 1.58 42.93 42.93
C LEU A 9 1.81 41.43 42.62
N PRO A 10 0.75 40.69 42.28
CA PRO A 10 0.84 39.30 41.82
C PRO A 10 1.26 39.30 40.34
N GLY A 11 2.56 39.39 40.07
CA GLY A 11 3.07 39.54 38.70
C GLY A 11 4.18 38.57 38.27
N LEU A 12 4.63 37.66 39.14
CA LEU A 12 5.87 36.90 38.93
C LEU A 12 5.75 35.62 38.10
N LEU A 13 4.63 35.38 37.42
CA LEU A 13 4.53 34.32 36.41
C LEU A 13 3.98 34.88 35.11
N GLN A 14 4.82 35.61 34.38
CA GLN A 14 4.58 35.88 32.97
C GLN A 14 5.21 34.73 32.19
N ALA A 15 4.40 33.72 31.84
CA ALA A 15 4.82 32.71 30.87
C ALA A 15 5.12 33.45 29.55
N ALA A 16 6.37 33.37 29.09
CA ALA A 16 6.77 33.97 27.82
C ALA A 16 6.01 33.27 26.69
N GLU A 17 5.34 34.05 25.85
CA GLU A 17 4.63 33.55 24.68
C GLU A 17 5.65 33.03 23.66
N VAL A 18 5.57 31.74 23.33
CA VAL A 18 6.46 31.11 22.34
C VAL A 18 5.67 30.85 21.07
N ALA A 19 6.17 31.34 19.95
CA ALA A 19 5.60 31.06 18.64
C ALA A 19 6.03 29.65 18.17
N LEU A 20 5.05 28.81 17.84
CA LEU A 20 5.26 27.47 17.30
C LEU A 20 4.85 27.47 15.82
N GLU A 21 5.71 26.96 14.95
CA GLU A 21 5.44 26.80 13.51
C GLU A 21 5.23 25.31 13.17
N VAL A 22 4.09 24.98 12.58
CA VAL A 22 3.77 23.62 12.15
C VAL A 22 4.16 23.46 10.67
N LEU A 23 5.27 22.77 10.42
CA LEU A 23 5.83 22.64 9.07
C LEU A 23 5.13 21.61 8.17
N ASN A 24 4.45 20.61 8.76
CA ASN A 24 3.79 19.54 8.01
C ASN A 24 2.55 19.02 8.75
N PRO A 25 1.47 19.81 8.85
CA PRO A 25 0.24 19.32 9.44
C PRO A 25 -0.33 18.22 8.55
N ARG A 26 -0.55 17.03 9.10
CA ARG A 26 -1.30 15.97 8.43
C ARG A 26 -2.72 15.95 8.98
N GLY A 27 -3.70 16.04 8.09
CA GLY A 27 -5.08 15.74 8.45
C GLY A 27 -5.24 14.26 8.80
N GLU A 28 -6.20 13.94 9.66
CA GLU A 28 -6.64 12.56 9.83
C GLU A 28 -7.29 12.11 8.53
N ILE A 29 -6.64 11.19 7.83
CA ILE A 29 -7.21 10.54 6.63
C ILE A 29 -7.93 9.30 7.14
N PRO A 30 -9.26 9.17 6.95
CA PRO A 30 -9.96 7.95 7.29
C PRO A 30 -9.27 6.77 6.59
N PRO A 31 -8.93 5.69 7.31
CA PRO A 31 -8.33 4.53 6.68
C PRO A 31 -9.29 3.99 5.63
N PRO A 32 -8.78 3.53 4.47
CA PRO A 32 -9.63 2.81 3.52
C PRO A 32 -10.24 1.58 4.21
N PRO A 33 -11.37 1.06 3.68
CA PRO A 33 -11.96 -0.17 4.19
C PRO A 33 -10.91 -1.28 4.31
N PHE A 34 -10.86 -1.89 5.49
CA PHE A 34 -9.98 -3.03 5.72
C PHE A 34 -10.61 -4.27 5.08
N HIS A 35 -9.89 -4.88 4.13
CA HIS A 35 -10.26 -6.15 3.54
C HIS A 35 -9.35 -7.25 4.11
N ALA A 36 -9.96 -8.35 4.57
CA ALA A 36 -9.18 -9.53 4.92
C ALA A 36 -8.47 -10.07 3.66
N PRO A 37 -7.28 -10.67 3.80
CA PRO A 37 -6.62 -11.33 2.68
C PRO A 37 -7.52 -12.40 2.05
N SER A 38 -7.52 -12.50 0.73
CA SER A 38 -8.20 -13.59 0.03
C SER A 38 -7.68 -14.95 0.50
N GLU A 39 -8.58 -15.94 0.57
CA GLU A 39 -8.20 -17.31 0.88
C GLU A 39 -7.17 -17.82 -0.12
N ARG A 40 -6.15 -18.53 0.37
CA ARG A 40 -5.15 -19.14 -0.50
C ARG A 40 -5.76 -20.32 -1.24
N VAL A 41 -5.50 -20.41 -2.53
CA VAL A 41 -5.78 -21.63 -3.29
C VAL A 41 -5.02 -22.81 -2.69
N SER A 42 -5.70 -23.95 -2.53
CA SER A 42 -5.13 -25.14 -1.90
C SER A 42 -4.27 -25.99 -2.84
N ALA A 43 -4.50 -25.86 -4.15
CA ALA A 43 -3.76 -26.55 -5.22
C ALA A 43 -3.82 -25.72 -6.51
N LEU A 44 -2.85 -25.95 -7.40
CA LEU A 44 -2.76 -25.27 -8.69
C LEU A 44 -3.21 -26.14 -9.87
N ASP A 45 -3.37 -27.45 -9.68
CA ASP A 45 -3.74 -28.37 -10.75
C ASP A 45 -5.07 -27.96 -11.42
N GLY A 46 -5.05 -27.79 -12.74
CA GLY A 46 -6.19 -27.34 -13.53
C GLY A 46 -6.60 -25.87 -13.35
N LYS A 47 -5.84 -25.08 -12.56
CA LYS A 47 -6.13 -23.67 -12.28
C LYS A 47 -5.48 -22.74 -13.28
N THR A 48 -6.01 -21.51 -13.36
CA THR A 48 -5.40 -20.41 -14.11
C THR A 48 -4.74 -19.44 -13.14
N VAL A 49 -3.43 -19.23 -13.31
CA VAL A 49 -2.62 -18.30 -12.52
C VAL A 49 -2.37 -17.04 -13.34
N GLY A 50 -2.82 -15.89 -12.83
CA GLY A 50 -2.48 -14.59 -13.39
C GLY A 50 -1.11 -14.12 -12.92
N ILE A 51 -0.31 -13.56 -13.81
CA ILE A 51 0.97 -12.93 -13.48
C ILE A 51 0.88 -11.47 -13.86
N TYR A 52 0.95 -10.57 -12.88
CA TYR A 52 0.91 -9.12 -13.10
C TYR A 52 2.30 -8.51 -12.96
N TRP A 53 2.72 -7.79 -14.00
CA TRP A 53 4.01 -7.13 -14.08
C TRP A 53 3.91 -5.68 -14.55
N ILE A 54 4.86 -4.84 -14.17
CA ILE A 54 4.91 -3.42 -14.57
C ILE A 54 5.80 -3.13 -15.77
N GLY A 55 6.44 -4.15 -16.34
CA GLY A 55 7.24 -4.01 -17.56
C GLY A 55 8.60 -3.36 -17.36
N LYS A 56 9.18 -3.36 -16.15
CA LYS A 56 10.57 -2.89 -15.97
C LYS A 56 11.55 -3.80 -16.71
N ALA A 57 12.61 -3.18 -17.22
CA ALA A 57 13.63 -3.89 -17.99
C ALA A 57 14.25 -5.04 -17.18
N GLY A 58 14.34 -6.22 -17.79
CA GLY A 58 14.92 -7.41 -17.18
C GLY A 58 13.97 -8.21 -16.28
N GLY A 59 12.80 -7.68 -15.91
CA GLY A 59 11.82 -8.40 -15.11
C GLY A 59 11.17 -9.58 -15.82
N ASP A 60 11.13 -9.56 -17.16
CA ASP A 60 10.62 -10.68 -17.94
C ASP A 60 11.45 -11.96 -17.69
N ASN A 61 12.76 -11.86 -17.47
CA ASN A 61 13.59 -13.03 -17.17
C ASN A 61 13.13 -13.76 -15.89
N PHE A 62 12.69 -12.99 -14.88
CA PHE A 62 12.15 -13.56 -13.65
C PHE A 62 10.82 -14.25 -13.92
N TRP A 63 9.91 -13.58 -14.62
CA TRP A 63 8.59 -14.14 -14.91
C TRP A 63 8.64 -15.34 -15.86
N ASP A 64 9.55 -15.34 -16.83
CA ASP A 64 9.81 -16.49 -17.71
C ASP A 64 10.27 -17.70 -16.88
N GLY A 65 11.18 -17.49 -15.93
CA GLY A 65 11.63 -18.55 -15.02
C GLY A 65 10.52 -19.06 -14.09
N VAL A 66 9.69 -18.15 -13.55
CA VAL A 66 8.54 -18.53 -12.72
C VAL A 66 7.52 -19.34 -13.52
N GLU A 67 7.18 -18.92 -14.74
CA GLU A 67 6.27 -19.65 -15.61
C GLU A 67 6.83 -21.02 -16.00
N GLN A 68 8.12 -21.10 -16.33
CA GLN A 68 8.77 -22.38 -16.60
C GLN A 68 8.62 -23.34 -15.41
N LEU A 69 8.93 -22.88 -14.20
CA LEU A 69 8.79 -23.69 -12.99
C LEU A 69 7.35 -24.11 -12.69
N LEU A 70 6.38 -23.23 -12.96
CA LEU A 70 4.95 -23.55 -12.83
C LEU A 70 4.55 -24.65 -13.81
N ASN A 71 4.95 -24.54 -15.08
CA ASN A 71 4.64 -25.53 -16.11
C ASN A 71 5.30 -26.89 -15.82
N GLU A 72 6.54 -26.90 -15.33
CA GLU A 72 7.24 -28.14 -14.97
C GLU A 72 6.61 -28.85 -13.77
N ARG A 73 6.22 -28.10 -12.73
CA ARG A 73 5.70 -28.69 -11.48
C ARG A 73 4.20 -28.95 -11.51
N TYR A 74 3.45 -28.18 -12.28
CA TYR A 74 1.99 -28.23 -12.32
C TYR A 74 1.50 -28.17 -13.79
N PRO A 75 1.70 -29.23 -14.58
CA PRO A 75 1.52 -29.20 -16.04
C PRO A 75 0.08 -28.94 -16.52
N ASN A 76 -0.93 -29.12 -15.67
CA ASN A 76 -2.32 -28.78 -15.99
C ASN A 76 -2.70 -27.33 -15.60
N THR A 77 -1.78 -26.58 -14.99
CA THR A 77 -1.98 -25.17 -14.64
C THR A 77 -1.79 -24.32 -15.89
N LYS A 78 -2.61 -23.29 -16.05
CA LYS A 78 -2.45 -22.28 -17.11
C LYS A 78 -1.90 -21.00 -16.50
N THR A 79 -1.10 -20.27 -17.27
CA THR A 79 -0.61 -18.93 -16.89
C THR A 79 -1.17 -17.87 -17.83
N VAL A 80 -1.48 -16.69 -17.30
CA VAL A 80 -1.92 -15.51 -18.08
C VAL A 80 -1.09 -14.31 -17.64
N ARG A 81 -0.45 -13.62 -18.59
CA ARG A 81 0.30 -12.39 -18.29
C ARG A 81 -0.56 -11.15 -18.39
N TYR A 82 -0.35 -10.27 -17.45
CA TYR A 82 -0.89 -8.93 -17.40
C TYR A 82 0.25 -7.93 -17.25
N GLN A 83 0.18 -6.85 -18.02
CA GLN A 83 1.08 -5.72 -17.86
C GLN A 83 0.28 -4.45 -17.55
N GLY A 84 0.78 -3.62 -16.64
CA GLY A 84 0.14 -2.36 -16.31
C GLY A 84 0.98 -1.44 -15.43
N PRO A 85 0.38 -0.37 -14.89
CA PRO A 85 1.07 0.55 -13.98
C PRO A 85 1.36 -0.09 -12.62
N PHE A 86 2.15 0.61 -11.79
CA PHE A 86 2.48 0.18 -10.43
C PHE A 86 1.21 -0.10 -9.61
N ASP A 87 0.29 0.85 -9.58
CA ASP A 87 -1.03 0.62 -9.01
C ASP A 87 -1.89 -0.17 -10.00
N LEU A 88 -2.45 -1.29 -9.55
CA LEU A 88 -3.35 -2.10 -10.37
C LEU A 88 -4.68 -1.37 -10.62
N GLY A 89 -5.19 -0.66 -9.60
CA GLY A 89 -6.51 -0.05 -9.61
C GLY A 89 -7.68 -1.06 -9.58
N ASP A 90 -8.82 -0.61 -9.04
CA ASP A 90 -10.01 -1.45 -8.83
C ASP A 90 -10.60 -2.01 -10.13
N GLU A 91 -10.58 -1.22 -11.21
CA GLU A 91 -11.11 -1.66 -12.51
C GLU A 91 -10.33 -2.86 -13.03
N ARG A 92 -9.00 -2.78 -13.02
CA ARG A 92 -8.15 -3.86 -13.54
C ARG A 92 -8.17 -5.06 -12.61
N ALA A 93 -8.16 -4.84 -11.30
CA ALA A 93 -8.33 -5.91 -10.32
C ALA A 93 -9.65 -6.67 -10.57
N THR A 94 -10.75 -5.96 -10.78
CA THR A 94 -12.08 -6.53 -11.06
C THR A 94 -12.13 -7.32 -12.36
N GLN A 95 -11.34 -6.94 -13.37
CA GLN A 95 -11.21 -7.70 -14.61
C GLN A 95 -10.42 -8.99 -14.36
N ILE A 96 -9.23 -8.89 -13.76
CA ILE A 96 -8.34 -10.04 -13.54
C ILE A 96 -9.01 -11.14 -12.72
N VAL A 97 -9.73 -10.79 -11.64
CA VAL A 97 -10.39 -11.80 -10.78
C VAL A 97 -11.49 -12.61 -11.50
N LYS A 98 -11.96 -12.17 -12.67
CA LYS A 98 -12.91 -12.94 -13.50
C LYS A 98 -12.22 -13.91 -14.44
N GLU A 99 -10.92 -13.72 -14.68
CA GLU A 99 -10.15 -14.45 -15.69
C GLU A 99 -9.27 -15.54 -15.08
N VAL A 100 -8.90 -15.41 -13.80
CA VAL A 100 -7.93 -16.29 -13.13
C VAL A 100 -8.41 -16.74 -11.76
N ASP A 101 -7.90 -17.89 -11.30
CA ASP A 101 -8.20 -18.45 -9.99
C ASP A 101 -7.31 -17.85 -8.87
N THR A 102 -6.11 -17.38 -9.22
CA THR A 102 -5.17 -16.74 -8.29
C THR A 102 -4.20 -15.84 -9.06
N VAL A 103 -3.60 -14.87 -8.37
CA VAL A 103 -2.66 -13.91 -8.97
C VAL A 103 -1.31 -13.94 -8.25
N LEU A 104 -0.24 -13.96 -9.05
CA LEU A 104 1.10 -13.55 -8.64
C LEU A 104 1.26 -12.07 -9.01
N TYR A 105 1.38 -11.23 -7.99
CA TYR A 105 1.55 -9.79 -8.14
C TYR A 105 2.95 -9.43 -7.66
N GLY A 106 3.84 -9.08 -8.60
CA GLY A 106 5.19 -8.64 -8.27
C GLY A 106 5.50 -7.36 -9.00
N VAL A 107 5.53 -6.23 -8.30
CA VAL A 107 5.77 -4.89 -8.89
C VAL A 107 7.03 -4.23 -8.35
N GLY A 108 7.92 -5.03 -7.75
CA GLY A 108 9.18 -4.59 -7.16
C GLY A 108 10.21 -4.10 -8.17
N ASP A 109 11.22 -3.38 -7.68
CA ASP A 109 12.50 -3.16 -8.36
C ASP A 109 13.40 -4.40 -8.26
#